data_AF-A0AAU8YB93-F1
#
_entry.id   AF-A0AAU8YB93-F1
#
_cell.length_a   1.000
_cell.length_b   1.000
_cell.length_c   1.000
_cell.angle_alpha   90.00
_cell.angle_beta   90.00
_cell.angle_gamma   90.00
#
_symmetry.space_group_name_H-M   'P 1'
#
loop_
_entity.id
_entity.type
_entity.pdbx_description
1 polymer ?
#
loop_
_entity_poly.entity_id
_entity_poly.type
_entity_poly.pdbx_seq_one_letter_code
_entity_poly.pdbx_strand_id
1 'polypeptide(L)' 'MPKSVPGKSSTAVIYIGQKRYQELAKQAREISYLSESNIRPSTFLQFLMDEFGEQARTELLRQLLAEKQKE' A
#
# COMPACT_ATOMS: atom_id res chain seq x y z
N MET A 1 -16.43 15.54 -19.71
CA MET A 1 -15.22 15.45 -18.88
C MET A 1 -15.50 16.13 -17.55
N PRO A 2 -15.23 15.50 -16.38
CA PRO A 2 -15.46 16.17 -15.11
C PRO A 2 -14.48 17.35 -15.00
N LYS A 3 -15.01 18.53 -14.69
CA LYS A 3 -14.23 19.76 -14.55
C LYS A 3 -13.38 19.67 -13.28
N SER A 4 -12.07 19.88 -13.38
CA SER A 4 -11.19 19.95 -12.21
C SER A 4 -11.49 21.22 -11.42
N VAL A 5 -11.75 21.07 -10.12
CA VAL A 5 -11.94 22.19 -9.19
C VAL A 5 -10.54 22.60 -8.71
N PRO A 6 -10.09 23.84 -8.93
CA PRO A 6 -8.78 24.30 -8.47
C PRO A 6 -8.74 24.28 -6.94
N GLY A 7 -7.75 23.62 -6.34
CA GLY A 7 -7.54 23.60 -4.89
C GLY A 7 -7.82 22.27 -4.17
N LYS A 8 -8.30 21.23 -4.87
CA LYS A 8 -8.31 19.88 -4.30
C LYS A 8 -6.92 19.27 -4.43
N SER A 9 -6.24 19.07 -3.30
CA SER A 9 -5.05 18.20 -3.27
C SER A 9 -5.43 16.85 -3.87
N SER A 10 -4.69 16.42 -4.90
CA SER A 10 -4.86 15.11 -5.53
C SER A 10 -4.39 13.97 -4.61
N THR A 11 -3.85 14.30 -3.44
CA THR A 11 -3.29 13.33 -2.50
C THR A 11 -4.38 12.79 -1.57
N ALA A 12 -4.62 11.48 -1.65
CA ALA A 12 -5.37 10.75 -0.63
C ALA A 12 -4.43 10.35 0.52
N VAL A 13 -4.91 10.42 1.76
CA VAL A 13 -4.16 10.04 2.96
C VAL A 13 -4.76 8.77 3.56
N ILE A 14 -3.93 7.77 3.82
CA ILE A 14 -4.32 6.52 4.48
C ILE A 14 -3.51 6.37 5.76
N TYR A 15 -4.19 6.18 6.89
CA TYR A 15 -3.55 5.88 8.16
C TYR A 15 -3.27 4.38 8.29
N ILE A 16 -1.99 3.99 8.26
CA ILE A 16 -1.57 2.58 8.30
C ILE A 16 -1.15 2.12 9.71
N GLY A 17 -1.01 3.04 10.66
CA GLY A 17 -0.55 2.76 12.02
C GLY A 17 0.97 2.67 12.16
N GLN A 18 1.48 3.03 13.35
CA GLN A 18 2.91 3.22 13.61
C GLN A 18 3.74 1.94 13.39
N LYS A 19 3.26 0.79 13.87
CA LYS A 19 3.99 -0.48 13.76
C LYS A 19 4.20 -0.89 12.29
N ARG A 20 3.14 -0.84 11.48
CA ARG A 20 3.22 -1.17 10.04
C ARG A 20 4.14 -0.22 9.30
N TYR A 21 4.10 1.06 9.64
CA TYR A 21 5.03 2.05 9.09
C TYR A 21 6.50 1.72 9.43
N GLN A 22 6.80 1.33 10.68
CA GLN A 22 8.15 0.96 11.09
C GLN A 22 8.68 -0.28 10.33
N GLU A 23 7.82 -1.27 10.10
CA GLU A 23 8.15 -2.46 9.31
C GLU A 23 8.47 -2.10 7.85
N LEU A 24 7.61 -1.31 7.20
CA LEU A 24 7.85 -0.79 5.85
C LEU A 24 9.16 0.02 5.79
N ALA A 25 9.42 0.87 6.78
CA ALA A 25 10.63 1.68 6.82
C ALA A 25 11.90 0.84 7.03
N LYS A 26 11.81 -0.26 7.79
CA LYS A 26 12.92 -1.21 7.93
C LYS A 26 13.27 -1.86 6.60
N GLN A 27 12.26 -2.36 5.87
CA GLN A 27 12.47 -3.02 4.58
C GLN A 27 12.98 -2.05 3.51
N ALA A 28 12.41 -0.84 3.43
CA ALA A 28 12.88 0.18 2.50
C ALA A 28 14.34 0.59 2.78
N ARG A 29 14.77 0.65 4.05
CA ARG A 29 16.16 0.90 4.42
C ARG A 29 17.10 -0.21 3.97
N GLU A 30 16.68 -1.46 4.15
CA GLU A 30 17.46 -2.63 3.72
C GLU A 30 17.63 -2.67 2.20
N ILE A 31 16.54 -2.44 1.45
CA ILE A 31 16.61 -2.28 -0.01
C ILE A 31 17.56 -1.15 -0.37
N SER A 32 17.47 -0.01 0.33
CA SER A 32 18.34 1.14 0.05
C SER A 32 19.82 0.82 0.25
N TYR A 33 20.14 0.07 1.32
CA TYR A 33 21.49 -0.36 1.61
C TYR A 33 22.03 -1.32 0.54
N LEU A 34 21.24 -2.32 0.15
CA LEU A 34 21.66 -3.35 -0.81
C LEU A 34 21.75 -2.85 -2.26
N SER A 35 20.94 -1.85 -2.62
CA SER A 35 20.87 -1.31 -3.99
C SER A 35 21.64 0.00 -4.18
N GLU A 36 22.30 0.51 -3.13
CA GLU A 36 22.95 1.82 -3.10
C GLU A 36 22.03 2.98 -3.54
N SER A 37 20.72 2.78 -3.45
CA SER A 37 19.69 3.71 -3.93
C SER A 37 18.85 4.20 -2.77
N ASN A 38 18.47 5.47 -2.74
CA ASN A 38 17.65 6.01 -1.65
C ASN A 38 16.15 5.71 -1.88
N ILE A 39 15.63 4.65 -1.26
CA ILE A 39 14.24 4.23 -1.37
C ILE A 39 13.44 4.71 -0.16
N ARG A 40 12.37 5.47 -0.43
CA ARG A 40 11.42 5.90 0.60
C ARG A 40 10.45 4.76 0.95
N PRO A 41 9.95 4.68 2.20
CA PRO A 41 8.94 3.70 2.58
C PRO A 41 7.67 3.77 1.71
N SER A 42 7.28 4.97 1.28
CA SER A 42 6.15 5.19 0.37
C SER A 42 6.35 4.57 -1.01
N THR A 43 7.58 4.63 -1.54
CA THR A 43 7.94 4.03 -2.83
C THR A 43 7.83 2.52 -2.77
N PHE A 44 8.34 1.93 -1.68
CA PHE A 44 8.21 0.49 -1.46
C PHE A 44 6.74 0.06 -1.27
N LEU A 45 5.94 0.85 -0.54
CA LEU A 45 4.51 0.58 -0.41
C LEU A 45 3.77 0.67 -1.75
N GLN A 46 4.10 1.65 -2.60
CA GLN A 46 3.56 1.77 -3.96
C GLN A 46 3.87 0.53 -4.79
N PHE A 47 5.14 0.09 -4.78
CA PHE A 47 5.53 -1.15 -5.45
C PHE A 47 4.72 -2.36 -4.97
N LEU A 48 4.51 -2.51 -3.66
CA LEU A 48 3.70 -3.60 -3.13
C LEU A 48 2.25 -3.56 -3.64
N MET A 49 1.66 -2.37 -3.73
CA MET A 49 0.30 -2.19 -4.24
C MET A 49 0.20 -2.50 -5.74
N ASP A 50 1.16 -2.01 -6.51
CA ASP A 50 1.15 -2.15 -7.97
C ASP A 50 1.41 -3.61 -8.39
N GLU A 51 2.34 -4.30 -7.73
CA GLU A 51 2.71 -5.68 -8.08
C GLU A 51 1.81 -6.74 -7.45
N PHE A 52 1.31 -6.51 -6.23
CA PHE A 52 0.58 -7.55 -5.47
C PHE A 52 -0.87 -7.18 -5.12
N GLY A 53 -1.34 -6.01 -5.53
CA GLY A 53 -2.69 -5.52 -5.21
C GLY A 53 -3.81 -6.43 -5.68
N GLU A 54 -3.70 -7.00 -6.88
CA GLU A 54 -4.72 -7.91 -7.43
C GLU A 54 -4.79 -9.25 -6.69
N GLN A 55 -3.63 -9.80 -6.32
CA GLN A 55 -3.55 -11.00 -5.51
C GLN A 55 -4.17 -10.75 -4.12
N ALA A 56 -3.80 -9.64 -3.47
CA ALA A 56 -4.34 -9.25 -2.17
C ALA A 56 -5.86 -9.04 -2.22
N ARG A 57 -6.37 -8.38 -3.28
CA ARG A 57 -7.80 -8.19 -3.52
C ARG A 57 -8.55 -9.52 -3.62
N THR A 58 -8.02 -10.43 -4.43
CA THR A 58 -8.64 -11.74 -4.67
C THR A 58 -8.72 -12.56 -3.39
N GLU A 59 -7.61 -12.61 -2.65
CA GLU A 59 -7.53 -13.38 -1.41
C GLU A 59 -8.43 -12.79 -0.32
N LEU A 60 -8.46 -11.46 -0.17
CA LEU A 60 -9.35 -10.81 0.80
C LEU A 60 -10.82 -11.07 0.48
N LEU A 61 -11.22 -10.98 -0.80
CA LEU A 61 -12.58 -11.30 -1.22
C LEU A 61 -12.94 -12.76 -0.90
N ARG A 62 -12.03 -13.70 -1.17
CA ARG A 62 -12.22 -15.12 -0.88
C ARG A 62 -12.47 -15.36 0.61
N GLN A 63 -11.69 -14.73 1.47
CA GLN A 63 -11.83 -14.86 2.93
C GLN A 63 -13.19 -14.35 3.42
N LEU A 64 -13.60 -13.16 2.98
CA LEU A 64 -14.88 -12.57 3.38
C LEU A 64 -16.09 -13.37 2.90
N LEU A 65 -16.02 -13.99 1.71
CA LEU A 65 -17.08 -14.87 1.22
C LEU A 65 -17.14 -16.19 2.02
N ALA A 66 -15.99 -16.73 2.43
CA ALA A 66 -15.94 -17.94 3.25
C ALA A 66 -16.46 -17.70 4.67
N GLU A 67 -16.24 -16.52 5.24
CA GLU A 67 -16.82 -16.13 6.54
C GLU A 67 -18.34 -16.06 6.48
N LYS A 68 -18.89 -15.43 5.44
CA LYS A 68 -20.35 -15.34 5.22
C LYS A 68 -21.07 -16.68 5.07
N GLN A 69 -20.38 -17.74 4.65
CA GLN A 69 -20.98 -19.08 4.50
C GLN A 69 -21.00 -19.87 5.82
N LYS A 70 -20.32 -19.37 6.87
CA LYS A 70 -20.27 -19.99 8.20
C LYS A 70 -21.29 -19.37 9.17
N GLU A 71 -21.88 -18.24 8.80
CA GLU A 71 -23.05 -17.63 9.46
C GLU A 71 -24.35 -18.23 8.90
#